data_AF-A0A7J9PHC5-F1
#
_entry.id   AF-A0A7J9PHC5-F1
#
_cell.length_a   1.000
_cell.length_b   1.000
_cell.length_c   1.000
_cell.angle_alpha   90.00
_cell.angle_beta   90.00
_cell.angle_gamma   90.00
#
_symmetry.space_group_name_H-M   'P 1'
#
loop_
_entity.id
_entity.type
_entity.pdbx_description
1 polymer ?
#
loop_
_entity_poly.entity_id
_entity_poly.type
_entity_poly.pdbx_seq_one_letter_code
_entity_poly.pdbx_strand_id
1 'polypeptide(L)'
;MLKIVLSDVTRLDNTISISNITFLVEEPCTGIMTIALILGFVATVSKNLKEYIFGSVFCALLIYIGNIIRIIIIAVFTNNFGNGEYVHDNVSFIIIPLSIFVTILIWYKIREKLFIDIKLDG
;
A
#
# COMPACT_ATOMS: atom_id res chain seq x y z
N MET A 1 -34.35 -2.15 -19.78
CA MET A 1 -32.89 -1.92 -19.91
C MET A 1 -32.68 -0.42 -20.02
N LEU A 2 -32.41 0.25 -18.90
CA LEU A 2 -32.38 1.71 -18.84
C LEU A 2 -31.02 2.20 -19.37
N LYS A 3 -30.99 2.72 -20.61
CA LYS A 3 -29.81 3.36 -21.19
C LYS A 3 -29.83 4.82 -20.75
N ILE A 4 -29.21 5.12 -19.61
CA ILE A 4 -29.02 6.50 -19.16
C ILE A 4 -27.99 7.12 -20.11
N VAL A 5 -28.46 7.92 -21.06
CA VAL A 5 -27.61 8.73 -21.93
C VAL A 5 -27.24 9.99 -21.14
N LEU A 6 -26.09 9.98 -20.48
CA LEU A 6 -25.51 11.17 -19.88
C LEU A 6 -24.90 12.01 -21.01
N SER A 7 -25.59 13.07 -21.42
CA SER A 7 -25.19 13.94 -22.54
C SER A 7 -23.90 14.74 -22.29
N ASP A 8 -23.48 14.85 -21.03
CA ASP A 8 -22.44 15.77 -20.57
C ASP A 8 -21.20 15.04 -20.02
N VAL A 9 -20.98 13.79 -20.45
CA VAL A 9 -19.79 13.02 -20.08
C VAL A 9 -18.74 13.18 -21.17
N THR A 10 -17.70 13.94 -20.86
CA THR A 10 -16.51 14.01 -21.72
C THR A 10 -15.45 13.06 -21.17
N ARG A 11 -15.00 12.14 -22.03
CA ARG A 11 -13.86 11.27 -21.74
C ARG A 11 -12.66 11.80 -22.51
N LEU A 12 -11.59 12.14 -21.79
CA LEU A 12 -10.30 12.47 -22.36
C LEU A 12 -9.27 11.52 -21.73
N ASP A 13 -8.76 10.58 -22.52
CA ASP A 13 -7.87 9.50 -22.06
C ASP A 13 -8.43 8.72 -20.85
N ASN A 14 -7.74 8.80 -19.71
CA ASN A 14 -8.08 8.18 -18.43
C ASN A 14 -8.97 9.06 -17.54
N THR A 15 -9.41 10.21 -18.05
CA THR A 15 -10.19 11.18 -17.31
C THR A 15 -11.65 11.15 -17.78
N ILE A 16 -12.57 10.96 -16.84
CA ILE A 16 -14.02 11.02 -17.07
C ILE A 16 -14.54 12.27 -16.36
N SER A 17 -14.95 13.28 -17.12
CA SER A 17 -15.53 14.50 -16.58
C SER A 17 -17.05 14.47 -16.72
N ILE A 18 -17.77 14.68 -15.62
CA ILE A 18 -19.23 14.77 -15.56
C ILE A 18 -19.59 16.08 -14.89
N SER A 19 -20.03 17.05 -15.70
CA SER A 19 -20.38 18.42 -15.28
C SER A 19 -19.25 19.11 -14.47
N ASN A 20 -19.22 18.91 -13.16
CA ASN A 20 -18.33 19.52 -12.18
C ASN A 20 -17.52 18.49 -11.36
N ILE A 21 -17.55 17.21 -11.75
CA ILE A 21 -16.77 16.14 -11.13
C ILE A 21 -15.86 15.51 -12.19
N THR A 22 -14.58 15.36 -11.86
CA THR A 22 -13.58 14.72 -12.72
C THR A 22 -13.09 13.44 -12.03
N PHE A 23 -13.28 12.30 -12.68
CA PHE A 23 -12.76 11.01 -12.25
C PHE A 23 -11.51 10.67 -13.03
N LEU A 24 -10.41 10.42 -12.33
CA LEU A 24 -9.19 9.88 -12.92
C LEU A 24 -9.19 8.35 -12.72
N VAL A 25 -9.13 7.61 -13.82
CA VAL A 25 -9.06 6.15 -13.82
C VAL A 25 -7.60 5.74 -13.93
N GLU A 26 -6.99 5.44 -12.80
CA GLU A 26 -5.60 4.99 -12.71
C GLU A 26 -5.49 3.46 -12.60
N GLU A 27 -4.34 2.92 -12.98
CA GLU A 27 -4.04 1.50 -12.82
C GLU A 27 -4.06 1.09 -11.33
N PRO A 28 -4.44 -0.17 -11.03
CA PRO A 28 -4.57 -0.63 -9.66
C PRO A 28 -3.21 -0.69 -8.94
N CYS A 29 -2.99 0.24 -8.02
CA CYS A 29 -1.77 0.29 -7.22
C CYS A 29 -1.91 -0.61 -5.96
N THR A 30 -1.77 -1.93 -6.16
CA THR A 30 -2.09 -2.98 -5.16
C THR A 30 -1.04 -3.17 -4.07
N GLY A 31 0.19 -2.65 -4.25
CA GLY A 31 1.29 -2.85 -3.31
C GLY A 31 1.84 -4.28 -3.26
N ILE A 32 1.45 -5.16 -4.18
CA ILE A 32 1.80 -6.59 -4.19
C ILE A 32 3.32 -6.82 -4.19
N MET A 33 4.08 -6.04 -4.96
CA MET A 33 5.53 -6.14 -5.00
C MET A 33 6.15 -5.87 -3.60
N THR A 34 5.67 -4.84 -2.92
CA THR A 34 6.13 -4.49 -1.56
C THR A 34 5.80 -5.60 -0.57
N ILE A 35 4.59 -6.19 -0.67
CA ILE A 35 4.18 -7.32 0.15
C ILE A 35 5.10 -8.52 -0.11
N ALA A 36 5.38 -8.85 -1.38
CA ALA A 36 6.26 -9.97 -1.73
C ALA A 36 7.68 -9.81 -1.15
N LEU A 37 8.26 -8.61 -1.21
CA LEU A 37 9.56 -8.31 -0.61
C LEU A 37 9.55 -8.54 0.91
N ILE A 38 8.50 -8.05 1.58
CA ILE A 38 8.33 -8.22 3.02
C ILE A 38 8.10 -9.68 3.41
N LEU A 39 7.35 -10.45 2.62
CA LEU A 39 7.17 -11.88 2.86
C LEU A 39 8.49 -12.64 2.72
N GLY A 40 9.34 -12.27 1.75
CA GLY A 40 10.70 -12.81 1.63
C GLY A 40 11.56 -12.51 2.86
N PHE A 41 11.47 -11.30 3.40
CA PHE A 41 12.13 -10.94 4.65
C PHE A 41 11.61 -11.77 5.84
N VAL A 42 10.28 -11.84 6.03
CA VAL A 42 9.67 -12.61 7.11
C VAL A 42 10.06 -14.09 7.02
N ALA A 43 10.06 -14.68 5.82
CA ALA A 43 10.51 -16.05 5.59
C ALA A 43 11.97 -16.27 6.03
N THR A 44 12.84 -15.29 5.77
CA THR A 44 14.27 -15.37 6.10
C THR A 44 14.53 -15.31 7.61
N VAL A 45 13.75 -14.51 8.35
CA VAL A 45 13.99 -14.29 9.80
C VAL A 45 13.19 -15.21 10.71
N SER A 46 12.14 -15.86 10.19
CA SER A 46 11.26 -16.72 10.99
C SER A 46 11.93 -18.04 11.36
N LYS A 47 11.80 -18.47 12.62
CA LYS A 47 12.40 -19.73 13.10
C LYS A 47 11.46 -20.92 13.00
N ASN A 48 10.15 -20.69 12.89
CA ASN A 48 9.15 -21.74 12.81
C ASN A 48 7.94 -21.28 11.97
N LEU A 49 7.08 -22.23 11.61
CA LEU A 49 5.92 -21.97 10.75
C LEU A 49 4.90 -21.02 11.40
N LYS A 50 4.73 -21.06 12.73
CA LYS A 50 3.79 -20.18 13.44
C LYS A 50 4.23 -18.71 13.35
N GLU A 51 5.51 -18.46 13.59
CA GLU A 51 6.14 -17.14 13.45
C GLU A 51 6.04 -16.63 12.01
N TYR A 52 6.31 -17.51 11.02
CA TYR A 52 6.17 -17.15 9.61
C TYR A 52 4.73 -16.76 9.25
N ILE A 53 3.73 -17.56 9.61
CA ILE A 53 2.33 -17.28 9.29
C ILE A 53 1.88 -15.98 9.96
N PHE A 54 2.15 -15.82 11.26
CA PHE A 54 1.76 -14.63 12.00
C PHE A 54 2.45 -13.37 11.45
N GLY A 55 3.77 -13.43 11.24
CA GLY A 55 4.53 -12.34 10.67
C GLY A 55 4.10 -11.99 9.24
N SER A 56 3.78 -12.99 8.43
CA SER A 56 3.34 -12.78 7.05
C SER A 56 2.03 -12.01 7.01
N VAL A 57 1.03 -12.45 7.78
CA VAL A 57 -0.27 -11.77 7.87
C VAL A 57 -0.10 -10.37 8.45
N PHE A 58 0.62 -10.25 9.55
CA PHE A 58 0.82 -8.97 10.25
C PHE A 58 1.54 -7.93 9.36
N CYS A 59 2.66 -8.31 8.77
CA CYS A 59 3.44 -7.40 7.93
C CYS A 59 2.70 -7.06 6.62
N ALA A 60 1.98 -8.01 6.02
CA ALA A 60 1.16 -7.74 4.83
C ALA A 60 0.05 -6.71 5.14
N LEU A 61 -0.61 -6.82 6.30
CA LEU A 61 -1.60 -5.84 6.74
C LEU A 61 -1.00 -4.44 6.95
N LEU A 62 0.19 -4.34 7.56
CA LEU A 62 0.87 -3.06 7.72
C LEU A 62 1.23 -2.41 6.38
N ILE A 63 1.76 -3.19 5.43
CA ILE A 63 2.05 -2.68 4.08
C ILE A 63 0.76 -2.26 3.37
N TYR A 64 -0.33 -3.00 3.53
CA TYR A 64 -1.61 -2.63 2.96
C TYR A 64 -2.14 -1.30 3.52
N ILE A 65 -2.02 -1.08 4.82
CA ILE A 65 -2.36 0.21 5.46
C ILE A 65 -1.47 1.33 4.90
N GLY A 66 -0.16 1.12 4.81
CA GLY A 66 0.76 2.08 4.19
C GLY A 66 0.39 2.41 2.74
N ASN A 67 -0.06 1.43 1.97
CA ASN A 67 -0.53 1.61 0.60
C ASN A 67 -1.81 2.46 0.54
N ILE A 68 -2.77 2.27 1.45
CA ILE A 68 -3.97 3.12 1.54
C ILE A 68 -3.57 4.57 1.84
N ILE A 69 -2.69 4.78 2.82
CA ILE A 69 -2.17 6.12 3.16
C ILE A 69 -1.51 6.75 1.93
N ARG A 70 -0.69 5.99 1.18
CA ARG A 70 -0.06 6.46 -0.06
C ARG A 70 -1.10 6.97 -1.07
N ILE A 71 -2.15 6.19 -1.32
CA ILE A 71 -3.22 6.55 -2.27
C ILE A 71 -3.93 7.83 -1.83
N ILE A 72 -4.21 7.97 -0.53
CA ILE A 72 -4.84 9.19 0.01
C ILE A 72 -3.93 10.41 -0.20
N ILE A 73 -2.63 10.27 0.08
CA ILE A 73 -1.65 11.36 -0.14
C ILE A 73 -1.62 11.73 -1.62
N ILE A 74 -1.51 10.76 -2.52
CA ILE A 74 -1.50 11.02 -3.97
C ILE A 74 -2.77 11.77 -4.37
N ALA A 75 -3.95 11.30 -3.96
CA ALA A 75 -5.22 11.96 -4.27
C ALA A 75 -5.27 13.42 -3.79
N VAL A 76 -4.82 13.69 -2.56
CA VAL A 76 -4.78 15.05 -2.01
C VAL A 76 -3.79 15.93 -2.77
N PHE A 77 -2.58 15.44 -3.05
CA PHE A 77 -1.56 16.22 -3.74
C PHE A 77 -1.91 16.46 -5.20
N THR A 78 -2.41 15.47 -5.92
CA THR A 78 -2.87 15.62 -7.30
C THR A 78 -3.99 16.64 -7.41
N ASN A 79 -4.91 16.69 -6.45
CA ASN A 79 -5.98 17.69 -6.45
C ASN A 79 -5.48 19.14 -6.20
N ASN A 80 -4.35 19.31 -5.50
CA ASN A 80 -3.81 20.65 -5.17
C ASN A 80 -2.77 21.14 -6.18
N PHE A 81 -1.94 20.24 -6.72
CA PHE A 81 -0.79 20.59 -7.55
C PHE A 81 -0.95 20.17 -9.02
N GLY A 82 -2.00 19.40 -9.34
CA GLY A 82 -2.16 18.78 -10.65
C GLY A 82 -1.13 17.67 -10.91
N ASN A 83 -1.05 17.23 -12.16
CA ASN A 83 -0.08 16.23 -12.66
C ASN A 83 0.02 14.95 -11.80
N GLY A 84 -1.01 14.10 -11.92
CA GLY A 84 -1.15 12.88 -11.12
C GLY A 84 0.01 11.90 -11.24
N GLU A 85 0.57 11.74 -12.43
CA GLU A 85 1.72 10.85 -12.70
C GLU A 85 2.97 11.31 -11.94
N TYR A 86 3.33 12.59 -12.03
CA TYR A 86 4.47 13.13 -11.30
C TYR A 86 4.30 13.00 -9.77
N VAL A 87 3.11 13.30 -9.26
CA VAL A 87 2.81 13.15 -7.82
C VAL A 87 2.89 11.69 -7.40
N HIS A 88 2.31 10.78 -8.18
CA HIS A 88 2.34 9.35 -7.93
C HIS A 88 3.78 8.84 -7.79
N ASP A 89 4.67 9.21 -8.72
CA ASP A 89 6.04 8.71 -8.72
C ASP A 89 6.86 9.23 -7.54
N ASN A 90 6.75 10.53 -7.24
CA ASN A 90 7.47 11.13 -6.11
C ASN A 90 6.98 10.59 -4.76
N VAL A 91 5.65 10.51 -4.58
CA VAL A 91 5.07 9.99 -3.34
C VAL A 91 5.40 8.50 -3.20
N SER A 92 5.33 7.71 -4.28
CA SER A 92 5.65 6.29 -4.26
C SER A 92 7.13 6.01 -3.99
N PHE A 93 8.02 6.82 -4.55
CA PHE A 93 9.46 6.75 -4.28
C PHE A 93 9.80 6.90 -2.80
N ILE A 94 9.05 7.71 -2.05
CA ILE A 94 9.29 7.97 -0.62
C ILE A 94 8.52 6.97 0.25
N ILE A 95 7.22 6.82 0.01
CA ILE A 95 6.32 6.08 0.91
C ILE A 95 6.58 4.58 0.86
N ILE A 96 6.96 4.02 -0.30
CA ILE A 96 7.20 2.57 -0.42
C ILE A 96 8.41 2.14 0.44
N PRO A 97 9.62 2.72 0.30
CA PRO A 97 10.76 2.37 1.15
C PRO A 97 10.49 2.65 2.63
N LEU A 98 9.83 3.76 2.95
CA LEU A 98 9.48 4.10 4.33
C LEU A 98 8.55 3.05 4.95
N SER A 99 7.53 2.60 4.20
CA SER A 99 6.58 1.59 4.67
C SER A 99 7.27 0.25 4.92
N ILE A 100 8.21 -0.15 4.04
CA ILE A 100 9.04 -1.35 4.24
C ILE A 100 9.86 -1.20 5.52
N PHE A 101 10.60 -0.10 5.66
CA PHE A 101 11.50 0.12 6.79
C PHE A 101 10.74 0.11 8.13
N VAL A 102 9.64 0.85 8.22
CA VAL A 102 8.80 0.90 9.42
C VAL A 102 8.22 -0.48 9.74
N THR A 103 7.73 -1.20 8.73
CA THR A 103 7.18 -2.56 8.90
C THR A 103 8.24 -3.51 9.46
N ILE A 104 9.47 -3.48 8.91
CA ILE A 104 10.59 -4.29 9.40
C ILE A 104 10.91 -3.97 10.86
N LEU A 105 11.00 -2.68 11.22
CA LEU A 105 11.31 -2.27 12.60
C LEU A 105 10.24 -2.72 13.59
N ILE A 106 8.96 -2.54 13.23
CA ILE A 106 7.83 -2.96 14.08
C ILE A 106 7.86 -4.48 14.24
N TRP A 107 8.01 -5.22 13.14
CA TRP A 107 8.04 -6.68 13.17
C TRP A 107 9.21 -7.19 14.01
N TYR A 108 10.40 -6.63 13.85
CA TYR A 108 11.58 -7.02 14.61
C TYR A 108 11.35 -6.87 16.13
N LYS A 109 10.79 -5.74 16.56
CA LYS A 109 10.46 -5.49 17.99
C LYS A 109 9.40 -6.45 18.52
N ILE A 110 8.37 -6.76 17.73
CA ILE A 110 7.31 -7.70 18.13
C ILE A 110 7.88 -9.11 18.23
N ARG A 111 8.71 -9.51 17.25
CA ARG A 111 9.36 -10.81 17.20
C ARG A 111 10.26 -11.05 18.41
N GLU A 112 11.06 -10.05 18.79
CA GLU A 112 11.93 -10.13 19.97
C GLU A 112 11.12 -10.45 21.23
N LYS A 113 10.06 -9.69 21.49
CA LYS A 113 9.20 -9.86 22.67
C LYS A 113 8.38 -11.14 22.69
N LEU A 114 7.88 -11.58 21.52
CA LEU A 114 6.93 -12.70 21.46
C LEU A 114 7.59 -14.05 21.19
N PHE A 115 8.74 -14.10 20.52
CA PHE A 115 9.31 -15.35 20.02
C PHE A 115 10.78 -15.57 20.39
N ILE A 116 11.51 -14.52 20.81
CA ILE A 116 12.88 -14.67 21.32
C ILE A 116 12.85 -14.90 22.83
N ASP A 117 12.06 -14.13 23.59
CA ASP A 117 11.99 -14.25 25.06
C ASP A 117 11.43 -15.61 25.53
N ILE A 118 10.52 -16.25 24.78
CA ILE A 118 9.97 -17.58 25.11
C ILE A 118 11.04 -18.69 25.13
N LYS A 119 12.21 -18.47 24.50
CA LYS A 119 13.31 -19.46 24.47
C LYS A 119 14.23 -19.43 25.69
N LEU A 120 14.10 -18.46 26.60
CA LEU A 120 14.97 -18.35 27.78
C LEU A 120 14.38 -19.01 29.04
N ASP A 121 13.11 -19.40 29.01
CA ASP A 121 12.37 -19.94 30.16
C ASP A 121 12.10 -21.46 30.09
N GLY A 122 12.75 -22.18 29.17
CA GLY A 122 12.62 -23.64 29.03
C GLY A 122 13.97 -24.34 28.91
#